data_AF-A0A094DJR4-F1
#
_entry.id   AF-A0A094DJR4-F1
#
_cell.length_a   1.000
_cell.length_b   1.000
_cell.length_c   1.000
_cell.angle_alpha   90.00
_cell.angle_beta   90.00
_cell.angle_gamma   90.00
#
_symmetry.space_group_name_H-M   'P 1'
#
loop_
_entity.id
_entity.type
_entity.pdbx_description
1 polymer ?
#
loop_
_entity_poly.entity_id
_entity_poly.type
_entity_poly.pdbx_seq_one_letter_code
_entity_poly.pdbx_strand_id
1 'polypeptide(L)'
;MVARQYIGAEYRGKNAHAGGNPWAGVNALDSFVAAYNNISLLRQQMAPDERIHNVLLNSEQTVNVIPAYAKAAYQTRSSSISNWLRRQNPKVRYPDYGSYIIAHLGTIADNPRVNSDAYYADIVLNDTLCDIYKSHLAGYGQTVAKTASEIATASTDQGNVSHKIPALHAVFAIPTEPGVKPHNAAFAAAAGTDIAHEKALVVGKALALVGFDILTKDKMYAAVKADWEREKSPN
;
A
#
# COMPACT_ATOMS: atom_id res chain seq x y z
N MET A 1 -8.99 -3.21 -2.45
CA MET A 1 -7.56 -2.88 -2.37
C MET A 1 -7.38 -1.84 -1.29
N VAL A 2 -6.28 -1.90 -0.55
CA VAL A 2 -6.06 -1.06 0.65
C VAL A 2 -5.02 0.02 0.39
N ALA A 3 -5.13 1.12 1.13
CA ALA A 3 -4.13 2.19 1.15
C ALA A 3 -2.79 1.69 1.70
N ARG A 4 -1.68 2.24 1.21
CA ARG A 4 -0.31 1.84 1.60
C ARG A 4 0.69 2.96 1.38
N GLN A 5 1.64 3.13 2.30
CA GLN A 5 2.80 4.00 2.11
C GLN A 5 4.09 3.28 2.48
N TYR A 6 5.15 3.52 1.71
CA TYR A 6 6.52 3.10 2.03
C TYR A 6 7.31 4.30 2.55
N ILE A 7 8.09 4.08 3.61
CA ILE A 7 8.94 5.10 4.23
C ILE A 7 10.32 4.49 4.49
N GLY A 8 11.38 5.09 3.97
CA GLY A 8 12.76 4.78 4.31
C GLY A 8 13.30 5.74 5.37
N ALA A 9 14.17 5.24 6.23
CA ALA A 9 14.85 6.04 7.24
C ALA A 9 16.34 5.72 7.29
N GLU A 10 17.16 6.76 7.39
CA GLU A 10 18.60 6.67 7.65
C GLU A 10 18.94 7.40 8.94
N TYR A 11 19.50 6.66 9.89
CA TYR A 11 19.99 7.14 11.16
C TYR A 11 21.48 7.43 11.06
N ARG A 12 21.90 8.58 11.58
CA ARG A 12 23.30 9.00 11.60
C ARG A 12 23.70 9.37 13.00
N GLY A 13 24.76 8.74 13.48
CA GLY A 13 25.34 8.95 14.78
C GLY A 13 26.83 9.18 14.67
N LYS A 14 27.57 8.62 15.62
CA LYS A 14 29.01 8.84 15.75
C LYS A 14 29.66 7.59 16.33
N ASN A 15 30.69 7.08 15.66
CA ASN A 15 31.43 5.93 16.14
C ASN A 15 32.20 6.25 17.42
N ALA A 16 32.35 5.24 18.27
CA ALA A 16 33.24 5.21 19.42
C ALA A 16 33.64 3.76 19.70
N HIS A 17 34.71 3.55 20.48
CA HIS A 17 35.08 2.21 20.90
C HIS A 17 34.08 1.70 21.94
N ALA A 18 33.32 0.67 21.61
CA ALA A 18 32.16 0.24 22.40
C ALA A 18 32.54 -0.16 23.84
N GLY A 19 33.72 -0.76 24.04
CA GLY A 19 34.22 -1.12 25.38
C GLY A 19 35.07 -0.06 26.07
N GLY A 20 35.48 1.00 25.36
CA GLY A 20 36.53 1.91 25.82
C GLY A 20 36.01 3.29 26.16
N ASN A 21 35.15 3.84 25.30
CA ASN A 21 34.57 5.17 25.46
C ASN A 21 33.18 5.29 24.81
N PRO A 22 32.22 4.40 25.11
CA PRO A 22 30.91 4.40 24.46
C PRO A 22 30.14 5.74 24.61
N TRP A 23 30.33 6.46 25.72
CA TRP A 23 29.72 7.78 25.98
C TRP A 23 30.15 8.88 24.99
N ALA A 24 31.22 8.66 24.21
CA ALA A 24 31.68 9.61 23.19
C ALA A 24 31.00 9.40 21.82
N GLY A 25 30.24 8.31 21.66
CA GLY A 25 29.51 7.94 20.45
C GLY A 25 28.03 8.29 20.51
N VAL A 26 27.37 8.13 19.37
CA VAL A 26 25.91 8.28 19.21
C VAL A 26 25.45 7.06 18.41
N ASN A 27 24.65 6.19 19.03
CA ASN A 27 24.33 4.88 18.46
C ASN A 27 23.14 4.96 17.48
N ALA A 28 23.44 4.86 16.19
CA ALA A 28 22.44 4.84 15.13
C ALA A 28 21.63 3.53 15.07
N LEU A 29 22.20 2.41 15.52
CA LEU A 29 21.46 1.15 15.59
C LEU A 29 20.42 1.18 16.71
N ASP A 30 20.77 1.72 17.88
CA ASP A 30 19.82 1.88 18.99
C ASP A 30 18.64 2.77 18.60
N SER A 31 18.87 3.72 17.70
CA SER A 31 17.83 4.58 17.13
C SER A 31 16.78 3.76 16.36
N PHE A 32 17.21 2.82 15.53
CA PHE A 32 16.28 1.86 14.90
C PHE A 32 15.59 0.95 15.92
N VAL A 33 16.31 0.44 16.92
CA VAL A 33 15.75 -0.46 17.94
C VAL A 33 14.66 0.23 18.77
N ALA A 34 14.89 1.49 19.16
CA ALA A 34 13.89 2.31 19.83
C ALA A 34 12.64 2.52 18.96
N ALA A 35 12.82 2.87 17.68
CA ALA A 35 11.70 2.98 16.75
C ALA A 35 10.93 1.66 16.58
N TYR A 36 11.63 0.52 16.52
CA TYR A 36 11.03 -0.81 16.44
C TYR A 36 10.15 -1.12 17.65
N ASN A 37 10.64 -0.83 18.85
CA ASN A 37 9.90 -1.04 20.10
C ASN A 37 8.69 -0.12 20.21
N ASN A 38 8.85 1.18 19.89
CA ASN A 38 7.75 2.14 19.91
C ASN A 38 6.62 1.74 18.96
N ILE A 39 6.95 1.30 17.74
CA ILE A 39 5.97 0.77 16.78
C ILE A 39 5.31 -0.50 17.32
N SER A 40 6.06 -1.37 18.00
CA SER A 40 5.50 -2.59 18.59
C SER A 40 4.47 -2.30 19.68
N LEU A 41 4.71 -1.29 20.51
CA LEU A 41 3.76 -0.81 21.53
C LEU A 41 2.52 -0.17 20.90
N LEU A 42 2.70 0.68 19.88
CA LEU A 42 1.61 1.36 19.17
C LEU A 42 0.53 0.41 18.65
N ARG A 43 0.91 -0.81 18.26
CA ARG A 43 -0.02 -1.79 17.67
C ARG A 43 -1.23 -2.09 18.57
N GLN A 44 -1.12 -1.90 19.89
CA GLN A 44 -2.26 -2.04 20.80
C GLN A 44 -3.36 -0.98 20.55
N GLN A 45 -2.99 0.22 20.09
CA GLN A 45 -3.90 1.34 19.86
C GLN A 45 -4.32 1.50 18.39
N MET A 46 -3.81 0.64 17.50
CA MET A 46 -4.15 0.66 16.07
C MET A 46 -5.52 0.04 15.79
N ALA A 47 -6.19 0.51 14.73
CA ALA A 47 -7.42 -0.11 14.30
C ALA A 47 -7.18 -1.54 13.75
N PRO A 48 -8.13 -2.48 13.90
CA PRO A 48 -7.96 -3.88 13.48
C PRO A 48 -7.65 -4.09 11.99
N ASP A 49 -7.93 -3.10 11.14
CA ASP A 49 -7.74 -3.07 9.70
C ASP A 49 -6.46 -2.30 9.26
N GLU A 50 -5.68 -1.81 10.21
CA GLU A 50 -4.45 -1.04 9.95
C GLU A 50 -3.19 -1.85 10.30
N ARG A 51 -2.10 -1.65 9.55
CA ARG A 51 -0.84 -2.36 9.79
C ARG A 51 0.37 -1.45 9.65
N ILE A 52 1.38 -1.65 10.50
CA ILE A 52 2.73 -1.08 10.35
C ILE A 52 3.76 -2.21 10.45
N HIS A 53 4.61 -2.28 9.45
CA HIS A 53 5.72 -3.22 9.34
C HIS A 53 7.03 -2.45 9.22
N ASN A 54 8.13 -3.03 9.66
CA ASN A 54 9.45 -2.43 9.58
C ASN A 54 10.53 -3.49 9.37
N VAL A 55 11.68 -3.06 8.86
CA VAL A 55 12.85 -3.91 8.64
C VAL A 55 14.13 -3.08 8.72
N LEU A 56 15.18 -3.66 9.30
CA LEU A 56 16.54 -3.12 9.22
C LEU A 56 17.13 -3.53 7.87
N LEU A 57 17.46 -2.55 7.03
CA LEU A 57 18.06 -2.79 5.72
C LEU A 57 19.59 -2.88 5.80
N ASN A 58 20.21 -2.06 6.65
CA ASN A 58 21.65 -2.02 6.82
C ASN A 58 22.04 -1.43 8.18
N SER A 59 23.19 -1.84 8.72
CA SER A 59 23.86 -1.23 9.87
C SER A 59 25.36 -1.55 9.76
N GLU A 60 26.21 -0.77 10.42
CA GLU A 60 27.60 -1.19 10.64
C GLU A 60 27.64 -2.53 11.40
N GLN A 61 28.61 -3.39 11.04
CA GLN A 61 28.62 -4.81 11.43
C GLN A 61 29.76 -5.17 12.41
N THR A 62 30.39 -4.18 13.02
CA THR A 62 31.57 -4.37 13.88
C THR A 62 31.18 -4.28 15.36
N VAL A 63 31.30 -5.40 16.09
CA VAL A 63 30.79 -5.53 17.47
C VAL A 63 31.44 -4.60 18.50
N ASN A 64 32.72 -4.25 18.34
CA ASN A 64 33.45 -3.38 19.26
C ASN A 64 33.40 -1.89 18.88
N VAL A 65 32.51 -1.52 17.95
CA VAL A 65 32.32 -0.14 17.48
C VAL A 65 30.85 0.26 17.68
N ILE A 66 30.62 1.43 18.26
CA ILE A 66 29.28 2.03 18.30
C ILE A 66 28.85 2.35 16.86
N PRO A 67 27.71 1.83 16.36
CA PRO A 67 27.28 2.08 14.99
C PRO A 67 26.95 3.56 14.74
N ALA A 68 27.62 4.20 13.77
CA ALA A 68 27.30 5.56 13.35
C ALA A 68 26.26 5.62 12.23
N TYR A 69 25.89 4.48 11.65
CA TYR A 69 24.90 4.42 10.59
C TYR A 69 24.00 3.20 10.69
N ALA A 70 22.70 3.44 10.49
CA ALA A 70 21.70 2.40 10.29
C ALA A 70 20.67 2.87 9.24
N LYS A 71 20.18 1.94 8.42
CA LYS A 71 19.14 2.18 7.41
C LYS A 71 17.99 1.21 7.64
N ALA A 72 16.78 1.73 7.61
CA ALA A 72 15.56 0.97 7.83
C ALA A 72 14.49 1.33 6.81
N ALA A 73 13.50 0.46 6.70
CA ALA A 73 12.29 0.70 5.93
C ALA A 73 11.05 0.36 6.75
N TYR A 74 9.98 1.08 6.46
CA TYR A 74 8.68 0.97 7.10
C TYR A 74 7.59 0.93 6.04
N GLN A 75 6.52 0.20 6.31
CA GLN A 75 5.34 0.16 5.44
C GLN A 75 4.06 0.19 6.27
N THR A 76 3.19 1.14 5.94
CA THR A 76 1.87 1.31 6.55
C THR A 76 0.78 0.80 5.61
N ARG A 77 -0.33 0.32 6.17
CA ARG A 77 -1.55 -0.05 5.43
C ARG A 77 -2.80 0.34 6.21
N SER A 78 -3.85 0.73 5.49
CA SER A 78 -5.18 1.02 6.04
C SER A 78 -6.26 0.69 5.02
N SER A 79 -7.44 0.27 5.49
CA SER A 79 -8.59 0.00 4.60
C SER A 79 -9.10 1.25 3.88
N SER A 80 -8.84 2.44 4.43
CA SER A 80 -9.30 3.71 3.87
C SER A 80 -8.30 4.83 4.11
N ILE A 81 -7.87 5.49 3.04
CA ILE A 81 -7.00 6.67 3.05
C ILE A 81 -7.66 7.83 3.79
N SER A 82 -8.98 7.97 3.71
CA SER A 82 -9.72 9.02 4.41
C SER A 82 -9.73 8.77 5.93
N ASN A 83 -9.94 7.52 6.36
CA ASN A 83 -9.81 7.17 7.79
C ASN A 83 -8.38 7.35 8.28
N TRP A 84 -7.42 6.92 7.47
CA TRP A 84 -6.00 7.08 7.71
C TRP A 84 -5.61 8.56 7.89
N LEU A 85 -6.13 9.44 7.03
CA LEU A 85 -5.92 10.89 7.11
C LEU A 85 -6.79 11.58 8.18
N ARG A 86 -7.92 11.02 8.63
CA ARG A 86 -8.76 11.64 9.68
C ARG A 86 -8.28 11.33 11.09
N ARG A 87 -7.62 10.19 11.30
CA ARG A 87 -7.06 9.77 12.60
C ARG A 87 -5.82 10.56 13.03
N GLN A 88 -5.52 11.68 12.38
CA GLN A 88 -4.63 12.71 12.93
C GLN A 88 -5.33 13.32 14.12
N ASN A 89 -4.99 12.78 15.28
CA ASN A 89 -5.39 13.30 16.55
C ASN A 89 -4.91 14.77 16.62
N PRO A 90 -5.75 15.77 16.91
CA PRO A 90 -5.31 17.15 17.03
C PRO A 90 -4.27 17.37 18.16
N LYS A 91 -4.05 16.38 19.03
CA LYS A 91 -2.96 16.37 20.03
C LYS A 91 -1.63 15.78 19.52
N VAL A 92 -1.62 15.13 18.36
CA VAL A 92 -0.44 14.51 17.74
C VAL A 92 -0.31 15.08 16.33
N ARG A 93 0.63 16.04 16.20
CA ARG A 93 0.78 17.02 15.14
C ARG A 93 1.30 16.46 13.81
N TYR A 94 0.82 15.30 13.36
CA TYR A 94 1.40 14.58 12.23
C TYR A 94 0.37 14.26 11.15
N PRO A 95 0.55 14.79 9.92
CA PRO A 95 -0.47 14.75 8.86
C PRO A 95 -0.63 13.42 8.12
N ASP A 96 0.04 12.35 8.53
CA ASP A 96 -0.16 10.98 8.08
C ASP A 96 0.58 9.99 9.01
N TYR A 97 0.33 8.69 8.88
CA TYR A 97 1.11 7.68 9.61
C TYR A 97 2.61 7.72 9.27
N GLY A 98 2.99 8.22 8.09
CA GLY A 98 4.39 8.43 7.75
C GLY A 98 5.05 9.46 8.66
N SER A 99 4.36 10.56 8.92
CA SER A 99 4.71 11.62 9.84
C SER A 99 4.68 11.13 11.29
N TYR A 100 3.76 10.23 11.64
CA TYR A 100 3.76 9.55 12.94
C TYR A 100 4.97 8.61 13.09
N ILE A 101 5.30 7.83 12.06
CA ILE A 101 6.52 7.01 12.05
C ILE A 101 7.72 7.93 12.23
N ILE A 102 7.87 8.98 11.40
CA ILE A 102 8.91 10.03 11.49
C ILE A 102 9.03 10.58 12.91
N ALA A 103 7.91 10.90 13.56
CA ALA A 103 7.87 11.38 14.94
C ALA A 103 8.44 10.39 15.96
N HIS A 104 8.22 9.09 15.74
CA HIS A 104 8.70 8.00 16.58
C HIS A 104 10.06 7.46 16.12
N LEU A 105 10.60 7.97 15.01
CA LEU A 105 11.99 7.81 14.60
C LEU A 105 12.91 8.80 15.35
N GLY A 106 12.35 9.82 16.00
CA GLY A 106 13.06 10.74 16.88
C GLY A 106 13.68 9.99 18.06
N THR A 107 14.96 9.66 17.92
CA THR A 107 15.69 8.75 18.80
C THR A 107 17.10 9.30 19.04
N ILE A 108 17.98 8.50 19.65
CA ILE A 108 19.31 8.88 20.15
C ILE A 108 20.17 9.59 19.09
N ALA A 109 19.98 9.27 17.80
CA ALA A 109 20.60 9.95 16.67
C ALA A 109 19.86 11.23 16.27
N ASP A 110 20.61 12.33 16.10
CA ASP A 110 20.07 13.59 15.59
C ASP A 110 19.43 13.41 14.21
N ASN A 111 18.14 13.76 14.11
CA ASN A 111 17.40 14.03 12.87
C ASN A 111 17.56 12.96 11.76
N PRO A 112 16.90 11.79 11.88
CA PRO A 112 16.96 10.76 10.84
C PRO A 112 16.54 11.34 9.49
N ARG A 113 17.28 11.01 8.43
CA ARG A 113 16.86 11.37 7.07
C ARG A 113 15.74 10.42 6.67
N VAL A 114 14.58 10.99 6.40
CA VAL A 114 13.39 10.21 6.00
C VAL A 114 13.02 10.53 4.58
N ASN A 115 12.78 9.48 3.81
CA ASN A 115 12.18 9.58 2.48
C ASN A 115 10.91 8.72 2.44
N SER A 116 9.87 9.22 1.82
CA SER A 116 8.64 8.48 1.60
C SER A 116 8.30 8.46 0.12
N ASP A 117 7.79 7.32 -0.33
CA ASP A 117 7.19 7.25 -1.66
C ASP A 117 5.81 7.90 -1.64
N ALA A 118 5.27 8.17 -2.83
CA ALA A 118 3.86 8.46 -2.98
C ALA A 118 3.02 7.33 -2.35
N TYR A 119 1.99 7.69 -1.59
CA TYR A 119 1.08 6.72 -1.01
C TYR A 119 0.16 6.15 -2.10
N TYR A 120 -0.19 4.88 -1.97
CA TYR A 120 -1.33 4.29 -2.66
C TYR A 120 -2.58 4.52 -1.83
N ALA A 121 -3.64 5.02 -2.45
CA ALA A 121 -4.94 5.12 -1.81
C ALA A 121 -5.70 3.78 -1.89
N ASP A 122 -6.74 3.62 -1.08
CA ASP A 122 -7.75 2.60 -1.31
C ASP A 122 -8.50 2.87 -2.62
N ILE A 123 -9.23 1.87 -3.09
CA ILE A 123 -10.05 2.03 -4.31
C ILE A 123 -11.43 2.52 -3.89
N VAL A 124 -11.84 3.65 -4.47
CA VAL A 124 -13.24 4.08 -4.50
C VAL A 124 -13.97 3.15 -5.49
N LEU A 125 -14.81 2.27 -4.95
CA LEU A 125 -15.59 1.35 -5.79
C LEU A 125 -16.64 2.14 -6.58
N ASN A 126 -16.87 1.71 -7.83
CA ASN A 126 -17.93 2.23 -8.68
C ASN A 126 -18.77 1.04 -9.13
N ASP A 127 -19.89 0.85 -8.45
CA ASP A 127 -20.82 -0.24 -8.68
C ASP A 127 -21.33 -0.27 -10.13
N THR A 128 -21.55 0.90 -10.72
CA THR A 128 -22.03 1.01 -12.12
C THR A 128 -20.98 0.48 -13.09
N LEU A 129 -19.72 0.90 -12.96
CA LEU A 129 -18.61 0.36 -13.78
C LEU A 129 -18.42 -1.13 -13.56
N CYS A 130 -18.51 -1.60 -12.31
CA CYS A 130 -18.42 -3.02 -11.98
C CYS A 130 -19.53 -3.84 -12.67
N ASP A 131 -20.77 -3.34 -12.69
CA ASP A 131 -21.90 -4.03 -13.30
C ASP A 131 -21.81 -4.04 -14.83
N ILE A 132 -21.38 -2.94 -15.45
CA ILE A 132 -21.13 -2.87 -16.90
C ILE A 132 -20.02 -3.87 -17.28
N TYR A 133 -18.90 -3.86 -16.55
CA TYR A 133 -17.79 -4.78 -16.80
C TYR A 133 -18.21 -6.25 -16.65
N LYS A 134 -18.95 -6.57 -15.58
CA LYS A 134 -19.48 -7.91 -15.35
C LYS A 134 -20.43 -8.35 -16.48
N SER A 135 -21.27 -7.46 -16.98
CA SER A 135 -22.17 -7.75 -18.10
C SER A 135 -21.41 -8.08 -19.39
N HIS A 136 -20.35 -7.34 -19.71
CA HIS A 136 -19.51 -7.62 -20.88
C HIS A 136 -18.76 -8.94 -20.75
N LEU A 137 -18.19 -9.24 -19.58
CA LEU A 137 -17.54 -10.53 -19.34
C LEU A 137 -18.50 -11.72 -19.47
N ALA A 138 -19.75 -11.57 -19.03
CA ALA A 138 -20.75 -12.62 -19.19
C ALA A 138 -21.00 -12.96 -20.67
N GLY A 139 -20.91 -11.98 -21.57
CA GLY A 139 -20.97 -12.20 -23.02
C GLY A 139 -19.83 -13.06 -23.57
N TYR A 140 -18.71 -13.15 -22.85
CA TYR A 140 -17.59 -14.06 -23.14
C TYR A 140 -17.63 -15.36 -22.30
N GLY A 141 -18.77 -15.67 -21.69
CA GLY A 141 -18.95 -16.86 -20.86
C GLY A 141 -18.18 -16.83 -19.53
N GLN A 142 -17.71 -15.64 -19.09
CA GLN A 142 -17.03 -15.48 -17.82
C GLN A 142 -17.96 -14.91 -16.74
N THR A 143 -18.01 -15.58 -15.60
CA THR A 143 -18.73 -15.11 -14.42
C THR A 143 -17.73 -14.59 -13.40
N VAL A 144 -17.90 -13.33 -12.99
CA VAL A 144 -17.11 -12.72 -11.91
C VAL A 144 -18.03 -12.30 -10.77
N ALA A 145 -17.55 -12.48 -9.55
CA ALA A 145 -18.20 -11.92 -8.37
C ALA A 145 -17.93 -10.40 -8.34
N LYS A 146 -18.97 -9.61 -8.00
CA LYS A 146 -18.84 -8.15 -7.84
C LYS A 146 -17.97 -7.81 -6.65
N THR A 147 -18.09 -8.59 -5.58
CA THR A 147 -17.29 -8.50 -4.36
C THR A 147 -16.67 -9.86 -4.06
N ALA A 148 -15.41 -9.88 -3.67
CA ALA A 148 -14.76 -11.07 -3.15
C ALA A 148 -15.08 -11.20 -1.65
N SER A 149 -15.27 -12.44 -1.18
CA SER A 149 -15.45 -12.74 0.25
C SER A 149 -14.18 -12.50 1.06
N GLU A 150 -13.01 -12.50 0.42
CA GLU A 150 -11.72 -12.20 1.03
C GLU A 150 -11.36 -10.72 0.84
N ILE A 151 -10.94 -10.06 1.92
CA ILE A 151 -10.42 -8.70 1.88
C ILE A 151 -9.09 -8.74 1.11
N ALA A 152 -9.08 -8.17 -0.09
CA ALA A 152 -7.86 -7.98 -0.85
C ALA A 152 -6.92 -7.01 -0.10
N THR A 153 -5.91 -7.57 0.58
CA THR A 153 -4.82 -6.82 1.23
C THR A 153 -3.84 -6.22 0.24
N ALA A 154 -4.00 -6.48 -1.06
CA ALA A 154 -3.23 -5.86 -2.12
C ALA A 154 -3.50 -4.35 -2.23
N SER A 155 -2.53 -3.63 -2.82
CA SER A 155 -2.54 -2.18 -2.99
C SER A 155 -2.09 -1.82 -4.39
N THR A 156 -2.66 -0.77 -4.97
CA THR A 156 -2.37 -0.28 -6.33
C THR A 156 -2.54 1.23 -6.37
N ASP A 157 -1.72 1.89 -7.18
CA ASP A 157 -1.84 3.30 -7.55
C ASP A 157 -3.15 3.64 -8.28
N GLN A 158 -3.86 2.66 -8.84
CA GLN A 158 -5.21 2.84 -9.39
C GLN A 158 -6.19 3.37 -8.33
N GLY A 159 -5.93 3.12 -7.04
CA GLY A 159 -6.64 3.76 -5.94
C GLY A 159 -6.55 5.29 -6.04
N ASN A 160 -5.36 5.84 -6.25
CA ASN A 160 -5.16 7.29 -6.38
C ASN A 160 -5.96 7.88 -7.55
N VAL A 161 -6.03 7.18 -8.68
CA VAL A 161 -6.85 7.57 -9.83
C VAL A 161 -8.33 7.54 -9.47
N SER A 162 -8.79 6.48 -8.79
CA SER A 162 -10.19 6.32 -8.36
C SER A 162 -10.67 7.43 -7.40
N HIS A 163 -9.77 8.06 -6.65
CA HIS A 163 -10.11 9.23 -5.83
C HIS A 163 -10.22 10.54 -6.63
N LYS A 164 -9.70 10.59 -7.85
CA LYS A 164 -9.71 11.79 -8.71
C LYS A 164 -10.79 11.75 -9.79
N ILE A 165 -11.07 10.57 -10.33
CA ILE A 165 -12.08 10.33 -11.36
C ILE A 165 -12.69 8.93 -11.18
N PRO A 166 -13.88 8.65 -11.75
CA PRO A 166 -14.41 7.29 -11.80
C PRO A 166 -13.39 6.34 -12.43
N ALA A 167 -13.13 5.21 -11.78
CA ALA A 167 -12.13 4.25 -12.21
C ALA A 167 -12.58 2.82 -11.93
N LEU A 168 -12.07 1.89 -12.73
CA LEU A 168 -12.23 0.46 -12.56
C LEU A 168 -10.86 -0.18 -12.38
N HIS A 169 -10.73 -1.12 -11.44
CA HIS A 169 -9.55 -1.96 -11.29
C HIS A 169 -9.96 -3.43 -11.48
N ALA A 170 -9.84 -3.90 -12.71
CA ALA A 170 -10.16 -5.29 -13.05
C ALA A 170 -9.02 -6.23 -12.64
N VAL A 171 -9.39 -7.32 -11.97
CA VAL A 171 -8.48 -8.42 -11.65
C VAL A 171 -9.06 -9.70 -12.27
N PHE A 172 -8.22 -10.50 -12.91
CA PHE A 172 -8.62 -11.78 -13.49
C PHE A 172 -7.66 -12.89 -13.08
N ALA A 173 -8.18 -14.13 -13.06
CA ALA A 173 -7.42 -15.28 -12.61
C ALA A 173 -6.50 -15.80 -13.73
N ILE A 174 -5.23 -15.98 -13.39
CA ILE A 174 -4.28 -16.77 -14.18
C ILE A 174 -4.24 -18.18 -13.56
N PRO A 175 -4.48 -19.25 -14.32
CA PRO A 175 -4.44 -20.62 -13.78
C PRO A 175 -3.04 -20.96 -13.29
N THR A 176 -2.94 -21.42 -12.05
CA THR A 176 -1.70 -21.87 -11.42
C THR A 176 -1.96 -23.04 -10.49
N GLU A 177 -0.92 -23.77 -10.13
CA GLU A 177 -0.98 -24.78 -9.07
C GLU A 177 -1.44 -24.16 -7.72
N PRO A 178 -2.07 -24.95 -6.83
CA PRO A 178 -2.47 -24.49 -5.51
C PRO A 178 -1.30 -23.86 -4.74
N GLY A 179 -1.54 -22.70 -4.13
CA GLY A 179 -0.52 -21.96 -3.36
C GLY A 179 0.40 -21.06 -4.20
N VAL A 180 0.39 -21.18 -5.53
CA VAL A 180 1.09 -20.22 -6.40
C VAL A 180 0.25 -18.94 -6.51
N LYS A 181 0.87 -17.78 -6.22
CA LYS A 181 0.23 -16.46 -6.12
C LYS A 181 1.13 -15.39 -6.75
N PRO A 182 0.64 -14.16 -7.01
CA PRO A 182 1.50 -13.06 -7.44
C PRO A 182 2.75 -12.89 -6.56
N HIS A 183 3.85 -12.45 -7.16
CA HIS A 183 5.21 -12.38 -6.58
C HIS A 183 5.93 -13.74 -6.40
N ASN A 184 5.48 -14.79 -7.09
CA ASN A 184 6.18 -16.08 -7.17
C ASN A 184 6.74 -16.29 -8.59
N ALA A 185 7.95 -16.83 -8.73
CA ALA A 185 8.55 -17.16 -10.03
C ALA A 185 7.68 -18.11 -10.88
N ALA A 186 7.00 -19.07 -10.25
CA ALA A 186 6.06 -19.96 -10.92
C ALA A 186 4.81 -19.21 -11.43
N PHE A 187 4.35 -18.17 -10.72
CA PHE A 187 3.27 -17.31 -11.20
C PHE A 187 3.71 -16.49 -12.41
N ALA A 188 4.96 -15.99 -12.41
CA ALA A 188 5.52 -15.28 -13.56
C ALA A 188 5.58 -16.19 -14.80
N ALA A 189 6.00 -17.45 -14.64
CA ALA A 189 5.97 -18.43 -15.73
C ALA A 189 4.54 -18.69 -16.23
N ALA A 190 3.58 -18.89 -15.33
CA ALA A 190 2.17 -19.10 -15.68
C ALA A 190 1.56 -17.89 -16.42
N ALA A 191 1.92 -16.67 -16.03
CA ALA A 191 1.47 -15.45 -16.68
C ALA A 191 1.99 -15.28 -18.12
N GLY A 192 3.07 -15.99 -18.48
CA GLY A 192 3.62 -16.03 -19.83
C GLY A 192 3.01 -17.09 -20.76
N THR A 193 1.98 -17.83 -20.31
CA THR A 193 1.36 -18.90 -21.11
C THR A 193 0.28 -18.38 -22.05
N ASP A 194 -0.01 -19.15 -23.11
CA ASP A 194 -1.11 -18.85 -24.05
C ASP A 194 -2.46 -18.78 -23.34
N ILE A 195 -2.70 -19.65 -22.35
CA ILE A 195 -3.94 -19.63 -21.55
C ILE A 195 -4.08 -18.30 -20.79
N ALA A 196 -2.99 -17.79 -20.21
CA ALA A 196 -3.00 -16.48 -19.54
C ALA A 196 -3.23 -15.34 -20.54
N HIS A 197 -2.63 -15.44 -21.73
CA HIS A 197 -2.82 -14.48 -22.82
C HIS A 197 -4.26 -14.44 -23.31
N GLU A 198 -4.89 -15.60 -23.57
CA GLU A 198 -6.29 -15.70 -23.97
C GLU A 198 -7.23 -15.06 -22.95
N LYS A 199 -6.99 -15.29 -21.65
CA LYS A 199 -7.76 -14.63 -20.59
C LYS A 199 -7.55 -13.11 -20.58
N ALA A 200 -6.31 -12.66 -20.76
CA ALA A 200 -6.00 -11.23 -20.87
C ALA A 200 -6.70 -10.59 -22.08
N LEU A 201 -6.79 -11.28 -23.22
CA LEU A 201 -7.51 -10.82 -24.40
C LEU A 201 -9.01 -10.64 -24.13
N VAL A 202 -9.65 -11.59 -23.44
CA VAL A 202 -11.07 -11.45 -23.05
C VAL A 202 -11.28 -10.25 -22.13
N VAL A 203 -10.42 -10.07 -21.13
CA VAL A 203 -10.47 -8.92 -20.21
C VAL A 203 -10.25 -7.61 -20.96
N GLY A 204 -9.27 -7.54 -21.87
CA GLY A 204 -9.00 -6.37 -22.69
C GLY A 204 -10.20 -5.99 -23.57
N LYS A 205 -10.85 -6.97 -24.20
CA LYS A 205 -12.09 -6.75 -24.97
C LYS A 205 -13.23 -6.23 -24.09
N ALA A 206 -13.42 -6.81 -22.90
CA ALA A 206 -14.44 -6.35 -21.97
C ALA A 206 -14.18 -4.91 -21.49
N LEU A 207 -12.92 -4.55 -21.18
CA LEU A 207 -12.54 -3.18 -20.83
C LEU A 207 -12.77 -2.20 -21.99
N ALA A 208 -12.48 -2.61 -23.23
CA ALA A 208 -12.75 -1.79 -24.41
C ALA A 208 -14.25 -1.53 -24.60
N LEU A 209 -15.10 -2.55 -24.37
CA LEU A 209 -16.55 -2.41 -24.43
C LEU A 209 -17.10 -1.52 -23.31
N VAL A 210 -16.54 -1.61 -22.09
CA VAL A 210 -16.86 -0.65 -21.01
C VAL A 210 -16.54 0.76 -21.48
N GLY A 211 -15.33 1.02 -21.99
CA GLY A 211 -14.94 2.33 -22.50
C GLY A 211 -15.86 2.84 -23.60
N PHE A 212 -16.21 1.97 -24.56
CA PHE A 212 -17.15 2.30 -25.64
C PHE A 212 -18.54 2.68 -25.12
N ASP A 213 -19.08 1.93 -24.17
CA ASP A 213 -20.38 2.23 -23.55
C ASP A 213 -20.35 3.58 -22.83
N ILE A 214 -19.28 3.88 -22.09
CA ILE A 214 -19.14 5.18 -21.42
C ILE A 214 -19.03 6.34 -22.43
N LEU A 215 -18.39 6.12 -23.57
CA LEU A 215 -18.26 7.14 -24.62
C LEU A 215 -19.54 7.37 -25.43
N THR A 216 -20.41 6.36 -25.54
CA THR A 216 -21.55 6.38 -26.48
C THR A 216 -22.92 6.40 -25.81
N LYS A 217 -23.00 6.15 -24.49
CA LYS A 217 -24.25 6.08 -23.74
C LYS A 217 -24.25 7.07 -22.59
N ASP A 218 -24.72 8.29 -22.83
CA ASP A 218 -24.75 9.40 -21.86
C ASP A 218 -25.38 9.02 -20.51
N LYS A 219 -26.45 8.22 -20.54
CA LYS A 219 -27.12 7.74 -19.32
C LYS A 219 -26.20 6.87 -18.46
N MET A 220 -25.36 6.02 -19.08
CA MET A 220 -24.41 5.19 -18.35
C MET A 220 -23.27 6.04 -17.77
N TYR A 221 -22.74 6.98 -18.55
CA TYR A 221 -21.75 7.93 -18.05
C TYR A 221 -22.27 8.74 -16.85
N ALA A 222 -23.50 9.26 -16.95
CA ALA A 222 -24.13 10.00 -15.86
C ALA A 222 -24.28 9.15 -14.59
N ALA A 223 -24.69 7.88 -14.72
CA ALA A 223 -24.78 6.96 -13.60
C ALA A 223 -23.41 6.67 -12.96
N VAL A 224 -22.37 6.41 -13.77
CA VAL A 224 -20.99 6.22 -13.29
C VAL A 224 -20.50 7.43 -12.51
N LYS A 225 -20.76 8.64 -13.00
CA LYS A 225 -20.36 9.88 -12.32
C LYS A 225 -21.11 10.07 -10.99
N ALA A 226 -22.42 9.87 -10.98
CA ALA A 226 -23.24 9.98 -9.77
C ALA A 226 -22.83 8.96 -8.70
N ASP A 227 -22.52 7.74 -9.13
CA ASP A 227 -22.01 6.66 -8.27
C ASP A 227 -20.68 7.05 -7.61
N TRP A 228 -19.73 7.55 -8.40
CA TRP A 228 -18.45 8.03 -7.90
C TRP A 228 -18.57 9.22 -6.94
N GLU A 229 -19.43 10.20 -7.25
CA GLU A 229 -19.66 11.37 -6.38
C GLU A 229 -20.26 10.95 -5.03
N ARG A 230 -21.15 9.95 -5.03
CA ARG A 230 -21.73 9.39 -3.80
C ARG A 230 -20.67 8.71 -2.95
N GLU A 231 -19.89 7.80 -3.51
CA GLU A 231 -18.88 7.03 -2.75
C GLU A 231 -17.70 7.88 -2.28
N LYS A 232 -17.38 8.97 -2.98
CA LYS A 232 -16.34 9.92 -2.57
C LYS A 232 -16.80 10.90 -1.49
N SER A 233 -18.10 11.13 -1.37
CA SER A 233 -18.62 12.06 -0.38
C SER A 233 -18.30 11.52 1.03
N PRO A 234 -17.66 12.31 1.90
CA PRO A 234 -17.37 11.85 3.25
C PRO A 234 -18.69 11.62 3.99
N ASN A 235 -18.94 10.36 4.36
CA ASN A 235 -19.76 10.08 5.54
C ASN A 235 -19.09 10.68 6.78
#